data_AF-J9E2F8-F1
#
_entry.id   AF-J9E2F8-F1
#
_cell.length_a   1.000
_cell.length_b   1.000
_cell.length_c   1.000
_cell.angle_alpha   90.00
_cell.angle_beta   90.00
_cell.angle_gamma   90.00
#
_symmetry.space_group_name_H-M   'P 1'
#
loop_
_entity.id
_entity.type
_entity.pdbx_description
1 polymer ?
#
loop_
_entity_poly.entity_id
_entity_poly.type
_entity_poly.pdbx_seq_one_letter_code
_entity_poly.pdbx_strand_id
1 'polypeptide(L)'
;MAFLESFLNWISLTDFWSNYVWLGAFVLIVALIRFLNVLSYPEKPWVTYMQKTTLSKNQISIGDMLNRCPILNEIYSPPLLWGRNGHLQTASYGLFGHASLIRTYDCRHVVKLSDGASVVFDVFEPVKPHSLRSEDVIF
;
A
#
# COMPACT_ATOMS: atom_id res chain seq x y z
N MET A 1 44.06 17.84 15.21
CA MET A 1 43.64 19.00 16.04
C MET A 1 42.32 19.57 15.56
N ALA A 2 42.20 20.13 14.35
CA ALA A 2 40.97 20.78 13.86
C ALA A 2 39.70 19.88 13.79
N PHE A 3 39.85 18.59 13.43
CA PHE A 3 38.72 17.65 13.39
C PHE A 3 38.17 17.33 14.79
N LEU A 4 39.07 17.18 15.77
CA LEU A 4 38.72 16.92 17.17
C LEU A 4 38.05 18.14 17.80
N GLU A 5 38.56 19.34 17.52
CA GLU A 5 37.94 20.61 17.92
C GLU A 5 36.55 20.78 17.32
N SER A 6 36.37 20.46 16.03
CA SER A 6 35.05 20.52 15.35
C SER A 6 34.06 19.49 15.91
N PHE A 7 34.53 18.30 16.26
CA PHE A 7 33.69 17.25 16.84
C PHE A 7 33.30 17.59 18.28
N LEU A 8 34.23 18.12 19.07
CA LEU A 8 33.96 18.59 20.44
C LEU A 8 33.04 19.82 20.44
N ASN A 9 33.17 20.75 19.49
CA ASN A 9 32.22 21.85 19.32
C ASN A 9 30.83 21.36 18.89
N TRP A 10 30.75 20.32 18.06
CA TRP A 10 29.47 19.72 17.70
C TRP A 10 28.80 19.05 18.91
N ILE A 11 29.56 18.34 19.74
CA ILE A 11 29.08 17.75 21.00
C ILE A 11 28.65 18.84 22.00
N SER A 12 29.43 19.91 22.13
CA SER A 12 29.07 21.05 22.97
C SER A 12 27.83 21.80 22.47
N LEU A 13 27.59 21.85 21.15
CA LEU A 13 26.34 22.34 20.55
C LEU A 13 25.17 21.38 20.81
N THR A 14 25.42 20.08 20.95
CA THR A 14 24.38 19.13 21.36
C THR A 14 24.01 19.25 22.84
N ASP A 15 24.93 19.67 23.71
CA ASP A 15 24.66 19.99 25.12
C ASP A 15 23.84 21.29 25.30
N PHE A 16 23.73 22.10 24.25
CA PHE A 16 22.88 23.31 24.21
C PHE A 16 21.39 23.00 24.05
N TRP A 17 21.03 21.78 23.63
CA TRP A 17 19.65 21.34 23.65
C TRP A 17 19.26 21.06 25.10
N SER A 18 18.70 22.08 25.75
CA SER A 18 18.16 22.01 27.10
C SER A 18 17.33 20.73 27.29
N ASN A 19 17.32 20.17 28.51
CA ASN A 19 16.49 19.03 28.89
C ASN A 19 15.02 19.17 28.42
N TYR A 20 14.51 20.39 28.29
CA TYR A 20 13.19 20.69 27.76
C TYR A 20 13.02 20.36 26.28
N VAL A 21 14.05 20.52 25.45
CA VAL A 21 13.97 20.17 24.04
C VAL A 21 14.02 18.66 23.84
N TRP A 22 14.88 17.95 24.57
CA TRP A 22 14.88 16.48 24.57
C TRP A 22 13.55 15.91 25.08
N LEU A 23 12.98 16.51 26.13
CA LEU A 23 11.66 16.16 26.63
C LEU A 23 10.57 16.45 25.59
N GLY A 24 10.62 17.62 24.94
CA GLY A 24 9.71 17.99 23.86
C GLY A 24 9.77 17.04 22.67
N ALA A 25 10.98 16.67 22.24
CA ALA A 25 11.20 15.69 21.19
C ALA A 25 10.67 14.30 21.58
N PHE A 26 10.91 13.86 22.82
CA PHE A 26 10.38 12.60 23.33
C PHE A 26 8.84 12.57 23.33
N VAL A 27 8.20 13.62 23.84
CA VAL A 27 6.74 13.76 23.84
C VAL A 27 6.19 13.76 22.41
N LEU A 28 6.84 14.48 21.49
CA LEU A 28 6.47 14.51 20.08
C LEU A 28 6.56 13.11 19.45
N ILE A 29 7.64 12.37 19.69
CA ILE A 29 7.83 11.01 19.18
C ILE A 29 6.74 10.08 19.73
N VAL A 30 6.44 10.13 21.03
CA VAL A 30 5.36 9.33 21.63
C VAL A 30 4.00 9.70 21.05
N ALA A 31 3.73 11.00 20.86
CA ALA A 31 2.51 11.49 20.23
C ALA A 31 2.38 10.99 18.78
N LEU A 32 3.47 11.00 18.01
CA LEU A 32 3.51 10.47 16.64
C LEU A 32 3.28 8.95 16.61
N ILE A 33 3.89 8.18 17.52
CA ILE A 33 3.69 6.72 17.61
C ILE A 33 2.22 6.40 17.93
N ARG A 34 1.61 7.16 18.84
CA ARG A 34 0.19 7.06 19.20
C ARG A 34 -0.71 7.45 18.02
N PHE A 35 -0.44 8.60 17.40
CA PHE A 35 -1.22 9.13 16.27
C PHE A 35 -1.17 8.19 15.06
N LEU A 36 0.01 7.66 14.74
CA LEU A 36 0.20 6.73 13.64
C LEU A 36 -0.24 5.31 13.98
N ASN A 37 -0.68 5.05 15.21
CA ASN A 37 -1.17 3.77 15.71
C ASN A 37 -0.23 2.59 15.38
N VAL A 38 1.08 2.84 15.45
CA VAL A 38 2.14 1.93 14.97
C VAL A 38 2.12 0.59 15.72
N LEU A 39 1.62 0.57 16.95
CA LEU A 39 1.60 -0.60 17.83
C LEU A 39 0.28 -1.38 17.80
N SER A 40 -0.63 -1.07 16.87
CA SER A 40 -1.85 -1.89 16.71
C SER A 40 -1.51 -3.34 16.40
N TYR A 41 -2.28 -4.25 17.00
CA TYR A 41 -2.15 -5.68 16.78
C TYR A 41 -2.65 -6.03 15.36
N PRO A 42 -1.89 -6.80 14.58
CA PRO A 42 -2.36 -7.29 13.31
C PRO A 42 -3.50 -8.28 13.53
N GLU A 43 -4.63 -8.05 12.88
CA GLU A 43 -5.80 -8.92 12.93
C GLU A 43 -6.01 -9.59 11.58
N LYS A 44 -6.65 -10.76 11.60
CA LYS A 44 -7.08 -11.45 10.38
C LYS A 44 -8.05 -10.53 9.60
N PRO A 45 -7.91 -10.39 8.27
CA PRO A 45 -8.84 -9.59 7.49
C PRO A 45 -10.26 -10.17 7.56
N TRP A 46 -11.24 -9.30 7.79
CA TRP A 46 -12.65 -9.66 7.76
C TRP A 46 -13.16 -9.64 6.32
N VAL A 47 -13.46 -10.81 5.76
CA VAL A 47 -13.93 -10.95 4.38
C VAL A 47 -15.43 -11.21 4.37
N THR A 48 -16.21 -10.22 3.92
CA THR A 48 -17.66 -10.36 3.71
C THR A 48 -17.94 -10.63 2.24
N TYR A 49 -18.64 -11.71 1.92
CA TYR A 49 -19.04 -12.04 0.56
C TYR A 49 -20.47 -12.59 0.50
N MET A 50 -21.12 -12.43 -0.66
CA MET A 50 -22.44 -12.99 -0.91
C MET A 50 -22.32 -14.48 -1.26
N GLN A 51 -22.74 -15.33 -0.32
CA GLN A 51 -22.59 -16.80 -0.39
C GLN A 51 -23.37 -17.47 -1.53
N LYS A 52 -24.37 -16.77 -2.11
CA LYS A 52 -25.27 -17.29 -3.16
C LYS A 52 -24.91 -16.81 -4.57
N THR A 53 -23.64 -16.55 -4.86
CA THR A 53 -23.17 -16.34 -6.23
C THR A 53 -22.89 -17.70 -6.87
N THR A 54 -23.95 -18.45 -7.19
CA THR A 54 -23.82 -19.68 -8.00
C THR A 54 -23.47 -19.29 -9.43
N LEU A 55 -22.18 -19.33 -9.75
CA LEU A 55 -21.71 -19.18 -11.13
C LEU A 55 -21.93 -20.53 -11.82
N SER A 56 -23.15 -20.78 -12.30
CA SER A 56 -23.55 -22.05 -12.95
C SER A 56 -23.51 -23.31 -12.06
N LYS A 57 -24.33 -24.31 -12.42
CA LYS A 57 -24.66 -25.53 -11.66
C LYS A 57 -23.46 -26.46 -11.33
N ASN A 58 -22.27 -26.15 -11.83
CA ASN A 58 -21.07 -26.98 -11.79
C ASN A 58 -19.77 -26.22 -11.46
N GLN A 59 -19.81 -24.93 -11.09
CA GLN A 59 -18.59 -24.22 -10.70
C GLN A 59 -18.50 -23.91 -9.20
N ILE A 60 -17.24 -23.86 -8.77
CA ILE A 60 -16.77 -23.51 -7.42
C ILE A 60 -17.37 -22.15 -7.02
N SER A 61 -17.99 -22.09 -5.83
CA SER A 61 -18.54 -20.84 -5.31
C SER A 61 -17.42 -19.83 -5.05
N ILE A 62 -17.71 -18.53 -5.18
CA ILE A 62 -16.72 -17.48 -4.84
C ILE A 62 -16.22 -17.64 -3.39
N GLY A 63 -17.09 -18.11 -2.49
CA GLY A 63 -16.72 -18.40 -1.11
C GLY A 63 -15.69 -19.51 -0.99
N ASP A 64 -15.83 -20.57 -1.81
CA ASP A 64 -14.88 -21.68 -1.83
C ASP A 64 -13.52 -21.25 -2.39
N MET A 65 -13.51 -20.34 -3.37
CA MET A 65 -12.27 -19.76 -3.89
C MET A 65 -11.57 -18.90 -2.82
N LEU A 66 -12.30 -18.00 -2.17
CA LEU A 66 -11.77 -17.12 -1.12
C LEU A 66 -11.25 -17.91 0.09
N ASN A 67 -11.93 -18.99 0.47
CA ASN A 67 -11.48 -19.89 1.53
C ASN A 67 -10.16 -20.61 1.19
N ARG A 68 -9.89 -20.85 -0.09
CA ARG A 68 -8.63 -21.47 -0.55
C ARG A 68 -7.48 -20.47 -0.63
N CYS A 69 -7.74 -19.17 -0.52
CA CYS A 69 -6.70 -18.13 -0.53
C CYS A 69 -6.08 -17.98 0.88
N PRO A 70 -4.83 -18.44 1.11
CA PRO A 70 -4.20 -18.35 2.44
C PRO A 70 -4.01 -16.89 2.88
N ILE A 71 -3.72 -15.99 1.94
CA ILE A 71 -3.54 -14.55 2.19
C ILE A 71 -4.76 -13.86 2.83
N LEU A 72 -5.97 -14.38 2.61
CA LEU A 72 -7.20 -13.86 3.20
C LEU A 72 -7.53 -14.52 4.54
N ASN A 73 -6.82 -15.59 4.88
CA ASN A 73 -7.12 -16.42 6.05
C ASN A 73 -6.08 -16.31 7.16
N GLU A 74 -4.89 -15.83 6.83
CA GLU A 74 -3.76 -15.64 7.74
C GLU A 74 -3.68 -14.22 8.28
N ILE A 75 -3.02 -14.06 9.43
CA ILE A 75 -2.74 -12.74 10.00
C ILE A 75 -1.59 -12.13 9.19
N TYR A 76 -1.90 -11.07 8.45
CA TYR A 76 -0.88 -10.31 7.75
C TYR A 76 -0.02 -9.55 8.75
N SER A 77 1.31 -9.76 8.73
CA SER A 77 2.27 -9.03 9.54
C SER A 77 3.00 -7.98 8.69
N PRO A 78 2.48 -6.74 8.60
CA PRO A 78 3.12 -5.69 7.83
C PRO A 78 4.45 -5.21 8.45
N PRO A 79 5.37 -4.66 7.64
CA PRO A 79 6.50 -3.90 8.15
C PRO A 79 6.02 -2.73 9.01
N LEU A 80 6.65 -2.54 10.18
CA LEU A 80 6.11 -1.77 11.31
C LEU A 80 5.57 -0.37 10.95
N LEU A 81 6.38 0.47 10.31
CA LEU A 81 6.02 1.87 10.02
C LEU A 81 5.32 2.02 8.65
N TRP A 82 5.70 1.21 7.67
CA TRP A 82 5.26 1.37 6.29
C TRP A 82 3.96 0.62 5.97
N GLY A 83 3.79 -0.60 6.49
CA GLY A 83 2.65 -1.45 6.17
C GLY A 83 1.50 -1.37 7.17
N ARG A 84 1.72 -0.85 8.39
CA ARG A 84 0.65 -0.67 9.40
C ARG A 84 -0.16 0.59 9.17
N ASN A 85 0.41 1.62 8.52
CA ASN A 85 -0.25 2.89 8.32
C ASN A 85 -0.52 3.15 6.83
N GLY A 86 -1.70 2.76 6.37
CA GLY A 86 -2.15 2.97 5.00
C GLY A 86 -2.20 4.45 4.59
N HIS A 87 -2.40 5.37 5.55
CA HIS A 87 -2.36 6.81 5.27
C HIS A 87 -0.94 7.28 4.96
N LEU A 88 0.06 6.82 5.72
CA LEU A 88 1.47 7.13 5.46
C LEU A 88 1.91 6.54 4.12
N GLN A 89 1.51 5.31 3.83
CA GLN A 89 1.77 4.67 2.53
C GLN A 89 1.14 5.48 1.39
N THR A 90 -0.14 5.84 1.51
CA THR A 90 -0.88 6.59 0.49
C THR A 90 -0.34 8.01 0.32
N ALA A 91 -0.01 8.70 1.41
CA ALA A 91 0.55 10.05 1.38
C ALA A 91 1.95 10.06 0.78
N SER A 92 2.82 9.11 1.17
CA SER A 92 4.15 8.96 0.59
C SER A 92 4.06 8.61 -0.89
N TYR A 93 3.14 7.72 -1.26
CA TYR A 93 2.87 7.39 -2.65
C TYR A 93 2.32 8.58 -3.45
N GLY A 94 1.44 9.39 -2.87
CA GLY A 94 0.94 10.61 -3.52
C GLY A 94 2.01 11.67 -3.71
N LEU A 95 2.91 11.82 -2.72
CA LEU A 95 3.98 12.82 -2.74
C LEU A 95 5.16 12.44 -3.64
N PHE A 96 5.56 11.17 -3.64
CA PHE A 96 6.75 10.68 -4.35
C PHE A 96 6.42 9.85 -5.60
N GLY A 97 5.26 9.20 -5.65
CA GLY A 97 4.90 8.22 -6.68
C GLY A 97 4.26 8.82 -7.93
N HIS A 98 3.73 10.04 -7.89
CA HIS A 98 2.94 10.56 -9.01
C HIS A 98 3.79 10.96 -10.23
N ALA A 99 5.07 11.29 -10.07
CA ALA A 99 5.91 11.78 -11.18
C ALA A 99 6.46 10.66 -12.08
N SER A 100 6.64 9.44 -11.54
CA SER A 100 7.23 8.31 -12.28
C SER A 100 6.20 7.32 -12.81
N LEU A 101 4.99 7.30 -12.24
CA LEU A 101 3.86 6.57 -12.79
C LEU A 101 3.22 7.42 -13.89
N ILE A 102 3.86 7.42 -15.06
CA ILE A 102 3.17 7.68 -16.32
C ILE A 102 2.00 6.71 -16.32
N ARG A 103 0.79 7.22 -16.07
CA ARG A 103 -0.43 6.43 -16.14
C ARG A 103 -0.53 6.01 -17.60
N THR A 104 -0.20 4.77 -17.89
CA THR A 104 -0.29 4.20 -19.25
C THR A 104 -1.76 3.91 -19.52
N TYR A 105 -2.58 4.96 -19.52
CA TYR A 105 -3.88 4.88 -20.17
C TYR A 105 -3.55 4.74 -21.65
N ASP A 106 -3.95 3.63 -22.26
CA ASP A 106 -3.72 3.42 -23.68
C ASP A 106 -4.91 4.01 -24.45
N CYS A 107 -6.12 3.55 -24.11
CA CYS A 107 -7.35 4.04 -24.73
C CYS A 107 -8.58 3.93 -23.81
N ARG A 108 -9.54 4.85 -24.00
CA ARG A 108 -10.85 4.84 -23.33
C ARG A 108 -11.89 4.28 -24.28
N HIS A 109 -12.55 3.22 -23.88
CA HIS A 109 -13.62 2.60 -24.65
C HIS A 109 -14.99 3.02 -24.11
N VAL A 110 -15.91 3.25 -25.05
CA VAL A 110 -17.32 3.53 -24.74
C VAL A 110 -18.15 2.49 -25.47
N VAL A 111 -18.84 1.65 -24.71
CA VAL A 111 -19.73 0.62 -25.24
C VAL A 111 -21.17 1.03 -24.94
N LYS A 112 -21.97 1.17 -25.99
CA LYS A 112 -23.42 1.36 -25.87
C LYS A 112 -24.10 0.02 -25.63
N LEU A 113 -24.90 -0.06 -24.58
CA LEU A 113 -25.73 -1.21 -24.23
C LEU A 113 -27.05 -1.15 -25.00
N SER A 114 -27.73 -2.29 -25.07
CA SER A 114 -29.02 -2.43 -25.78
C SER A 114 -30.16 -1.64 -25.15
N ASP A 115 -30.04 -1.27 -23.87
CA ASP A 115 -30.97 -0.43 -23.12
C ASP A 115 -30.70 1.08 -23.32
N GLY A 116 -29.72 1.44 -24.14
CA GLY A 116 -29.32 2.83 -24.38
C GLY A 116 -28.34 3.40 -23.35
N ALA A 117 -27.97 2.65 -22.31
CA ALA A 117 -26.91 3.05 -21.39
C ALA A 117 -25.53 2.97 -22.07
N SER A 118 -24.54 3.68 -21.52
CA SER A 118 -23.16 3.66 -22.01
C SER A 118 -22.21 3.26 -20.88
N VAL A 119 -21.39 2.25 -21.13
CA VAL A 119 -20.33 1.81 -20.23
C VAL A 119 -19.02 2.41 -20.74
N VAL A 120 -18.35 3.17 -19.86
CA VAL A 120 -17.05 3.78 -20.14
C VAL A 120 -16.01 3.08 -19.30
N PHE A 121 -14.96 2.56 -19.93
CA PHE A 121 -13.85 1.94 -19.23
C PHE A 121 -12.52 2.29 -19.90
N ASP A 122 -11.47 2.30 -19.10
CA ASP A 122 -10.11 2.57 -19.54
C ASP A 122 -9.36 1.23 -19.67
N VAL A 123 -8.71 1.02 -20.81
CA VAL A 123 -7.87 -0.16 -21.06
C VAL A 123 -6.41 0.23 -20.80
N PHE A 124 -5.73 -0.58 -19.99
CA PHE A 124 -4.33 -0.41 -19.63
C PHE A 124 -3.53 -1.54 -20.29
N GLU A 125 -2.75 -1.21 -21.32
CA GLU A 125 -1.88 -2.18 -21.99
C GLU A 125 -0.49 -2.22 -21.35
N PRO A 126 0.18 -3.40 -21.36
CA PRO A 126 1.53 -3.52 -20.84
C PRO A 126 2.51 -2.74 -21.73
N VAL A 127 3.26 -1.81 -21.13
CA VAL A 127 4.28 -0.99 -21.82
C VAL A 127 5.44 -1.83 -22.37
N LYS A 128 5.66 -3.03 -21.79
CA LYS A 128 6.71 -3.95 -22.21
C LYS A 128 6.08 -5.31 -22.50
N PRO A 129 6.36 -5.91 -23.67
CA PRO A 129 5.95 -7.28 -23.93
C PRO A 129 6.62 -8.21 -22.92
N HIS A 130 5.86 -9.18 -22.40
CA HIS A 130 6.39 -10.21 -21.53
C HIS A 130 7.50 -10.99 -22.27
N SER A 131 8.65 -11.21 -21.62
CA SER A 131 9.84 -11.80 -22.26
C SER A 131 9.67 -13.28 -22.63
N LEU A 132 8.64 -13.95 -22.11
CA LEU A 132 8.24 -15.28 -22.58
C LEU A 132 7.09 -15.13 -23.56
N ARG A 133 7.44 -14.88 -24.82
CA ARG A 133 6.64 -15.30 -25.97
C ARG A 133 7.21 -16.65 -26.42
N SER A 134 7.11 -17.66 -25.56
CA SER A 134 7.14 -19.06 -25.99
C SER A 134 5.73 -19.58 -25.75
N GLU A 135 5.04 -19.75 -26.87
CA GLU A 135 3.85 -20.57 -27.17
C GLU A 135 3.08 -21.19 -25.98
N ASP A 136 1.76 -21.02 -26.05
CA ASP A 136 0.73 -21.76 -25.32
C ASP A 136 0.47 -21.42 -23.85
N VAL A 137 -0.23 -20.31 -23.63
CA VAL A 137 -1.29 -20.29 -22.60
C VAL A 137 -2.54 -19.69 -23.23
N ILE A 138 -3.39 -20.57 -23.76
CA ILE A 138 -4.76 -20.28 -24.15
C ILE A 138 -5.55 -20.12 -22.84
N PHE A 139 -6.13 -18.94 -22.62
CA PHE A 139 -7.31 -18.79 -21.76
C PHE A 139 -8.57 -18.91 -22.61
#